data_AF-A0A0M9E6F9-F1
#
_entry.id   AF-A0A0M9E6F9-F1
#
_cell.length_a   1.000
_cell.length_b   1.000
_cell.length_c   1.000
_cell.angle_alpha   90.00
_cell.angle_beta   90.00
_cell.angle_gamma   90.00
#
_symmetry.space_group_name_H-M   'P 1'
#
loop_
_entity.id
_entity.type
_entity.pdbx_description
1 polymer ?
#
loop_
_entity_poly.entity_id
_entity_poly.type
_entity_poly.pdbx_seq_one_letter_code
_entity_poly.pdbx_strand_id
1 'polypeptide(L)'
;MNKGYSDIDMEPFMSKYPDLEYSYLIELKYIARAEYSEKIQQEKIQDAQEQLDQYVKSDRIQKSIASTKLIKIILVYKGWELEGPFWGQNGPSKS
;
A
#
# COMPACT_ATOMS: atom_id res chain seq x y z
N MET A 1 -18.91 1.10 3.57
CA MET A 1 -17.56 0.98 4.19
C MET A 1 -16.70 0.18 3.24
N ASN A 2 -15.88 0.85 2.42
CA ASN A 2 -14.89 0.15 1.60
C ASN A 2 -13.86 -0.45 2.56
N LYS A 3 -13.71 -1.78 2.53
CA LYS A 3 -12.62 -2.47 3.22
C LYS A 3 -11.34 -2.14 2.45
N GLY A 4 -10.75 -0.98 2.73
CA GLY A 4 -9.53 -0.52 2.06
C GLY A 4 -8.44 -1.58 2.21
N TYR A 5 -7.82 -1.95 1.10
CA TYR A 5 -6.64 -2.81 1.06
C TYR A 5 -5.42 -1.89 1.13
N SER A 6 -4.38 -2.28 1.86
CA SER A 6 -3.06 -1.67 1.70
C SER A 6 -2.56 -1.92 0.28
N ASP A 7 -1.82 -0.96 -0.28
CA ASP A 7 -1.24 -1.13 -1.62
C ASP A 7 -0.33 -2.36 -1.70
N ILE A 8 0.49 -2.60 -0.68
CA ILE A 8 1.34 -3.78 -0.58
C ILE A 8 1.33 -4.34 0.84
N ASP A 9 0.95 -5.61 0.96
CA ASP A 9 1.08 -6.42 2.18
C ASP A 9 2.16 -7.49 1.95
N MET A 10 3.15 -7.53 2.84
CA MET A 10 4.23 -8.53 2.80
C MET A 10 4.08 -9.49 3.98
N GLU A 11 3.32 -10.56 3.75
CA GLU A 11 3.12 -11.64 4.71
C GLU A 11 4.42 -12.45 4.92
N PRO A 12 4.84 -12.66 6.18
CA PRO A 12 6.07 -13.38 6.49
C PRO A 12 5.97 -14.87 6.15
N PHE A 13 6.88 -15.39 5.33
CA PHE A 13 6.90 -16.82 4.97
C PHE A 13 7.62 -17.69 6.01
N MET A 14 7.01 -17.81 7.18
CA MET A 14 7.60 -18.43 8.39
C MET A 14 8.01 -19.90 8.20
N SER A 15 7.34 -20.66 7.33
CA SER A 15 7.71 -22.07 7.08
C SER A 15 9.09 -22.21 6.44
N LYS A 16 9.53 -21.19 5.69
CA LYS A 16 10.84 -21.18 5.04
C LYS A 16 11.87 -20.37 5.82
N TYR A 17 11.42 -19.32 6.51
CA TYR A 17 12.26 -18.40 7.28
C TYR A 17 11.68 -18.25 8.69
N PRO A 18 11.86 -19.24 9.58
CA PRO A 18 11.26 -19.24 10.91
C PRO A 18 11.82 -18.16 11.84
N ASP A 19 13.00 -17.63 11.50
CA ASP A 19 13.76 -16.59 12.15
C ASP A 19 13.47 -15.17 11.60
N LEU A 20 12.51 -15.04 10.67
CA LEU A 20 12.10 -13.74 10.15
C LEU A 20 11.45 -12.90 11.26
N GLU A 21 12.03 -11.74 11.54
CA GLU A 21 11.60 -10.90 12.66
C GLU A 21 10.49 -9.90 12.32
N TYR A 22 10.29 -9.58 11.05
CA TYR A 22 9.47 -8.45 10.63
C TYR A 22 8.46 -8.82 9.54
N SER A 23 7.29 -8.19 9.62
CA SER A 23 6.29 -8.11 8.56
C SER A 23 6.09 -6.65 8.18
N TYR A 24 5.60 -6.39 6.97
CA TYR A 24 5.48 -5.02 6.45
C TYR A 24 4.11 -4.76 5.86
N LEU A 25 3.55 -3.60 6.21
CA LEU A 25 2.45 -2.98 5.48
C LEU A 25 2.95 -1.67 4.86
N ILE A 26 2.76 -1.53 3.56
CA ILE A 26 3.21 -0.37 2.80
C ILE A 26 2.01 0.30 2.15
N GLU A 27 1.86 1.58 2.42
CA GLU A 27 0.85 2.45 1.82
C GLU A 27 1.54 3.50 0.94
N LEU A 28 1.07 3.63 -0.29
CA LEU A 28 1.61 4.55 -1.29
C LEU A 28 0.63 5.70 -1.49
N LYS A 29 1.13 6.93 -1.42
CA LYS A 29 0.36 8.12 -1.79
C LYS A 29 1.03 8.85 -2.94
N TYR A 30 0.22 9.29 -3.88
CA TYR A 30 0.66 10.13 -4.98
C TYR A 30 0.19 11.58 -4.77
N ILE A 31 1.07 12.52 -5.10
CA ILE A 31 0.76 13.94 -5.18
C ILE A 31 1.25 14.43 -6.54
N ALA A 32 0.34 14.98 -7.35
CA ALA A 32 0.74 15.64 -8.59
C ALA A 32 1.63 16.84 -8.26
N ARG A 33 2.69 17.07 -9.04
CA ARG A 33 3.65 18.15 -8.78
C ARG A 33 2.98 19.52 -8.70
N ALA A 34 1.99 19.79 -9.54
CA ALA A 34 1.24 21.05 -9.54
C ALA A 34 0.40 21.26 -8.27
N GLU A 35 0.03 20.16 -7.59
CA GLU A 35 -0.76 20.16 -6.36
C GLU A 35 0.12 20.07 -5.12
N TYR A 36 1.45 19.99 -5.28
CA TYR A 36 2.34 19.78 -4.15
C TYR A 36 2.36 21.00 -3.22
N SER A 37 2.10 20.74 -1.94
CA SER A 37 2.51 21.57 -0.82
C SER A 37 2.91 20.67 0.36
N GLU A 38 3.68 21.21 1.30
CA GLU A 38 3.99 20.49 2.54
C GLU A 38 2.72 20.12 3.31
N LYS A 39 1.72 21.01 3.33
CA LYS A 39 0.41 20.74 3.95
C LYS A 39 -0.27 19.52 3.33
N ILE A 40 -0.36 19.48 1.99
CA ILE A 40 -0.98 18.36 1.26
C ILE A 40 -0.19 17.07 1.50
N GLN A 41 1.14 17.14 1.56
CA GLN A 41 1.95 15.97 1.90
C GLN A 41 1.64 15.44 3.31
N GLN A 42 1.50 16.31 4.30
CA GLN A 42 1.15 15.89 5.66
C GLN A 42 -0.27 15.32 5.73
N GLU A 43 -1.22 15.89 4.99
CA GLU A 43 -2.58 15.35 4.88
C GLU A 43 -2.58 13.94 4.27
N LYS A 44 -1.77 13.68 3.23
CA LYS A 44 -1.61 12.34 2.65
C LYS A 44 -0.97 11.34 3.62
N ILE A 45 0.01 11.78 4.41
CA ILE A 45 0.64 10.92 5.44
C ILE A 45 -0.38 10.57 6.53
N GLN A 46 -1.17 11.54 6.99
CA GLN A 46 -2.20 11.31 8.00
C GLN A 46 -3.28 10.33 7.51
N ASP A 47 -3.78 10.53 6.28
CA ASP A 47 -4.71 9.60 5.63
C ASP A 47 -4.13 8.18 5.51
N ALA A 48 -2.87 8.05 5.05
CA ALA A 48 -2.19 6.76 4.98
C ALA A 48 -2.05 6.10 6.36
N GLN A 49 -1.75 6.87 7.41
CA GLN A 49 -1.62 6.36 8.77
C GLN A 49 -2.95 5.80 9.27
N GLU A 50 -4.06 6.52 9.04
CA GLU A 50 -5.40 6.07 9.40
C GLU A 50 -5.82 4.80 8.65
N GLN A 51 -5.48 4.71 7.37
CA GLN A 51 -5.74 3.52 6.55
C GLN A 51 -4.97 2.31 7.06
N LEU A 52 -3.67 2.45 7.32
CA LEU A 52 -2.86 1.37 7.89
C LEU A 52 -3.37 0.97 9.28
N ASP A 53 -3.77 1.92 10.13
CA ASP A 53 -4.31 1.62 11.47
C ASP A 53 -5.65 0.88 11.42
N GLN A 54 -6.48 1.17 10.42
CA GLN A 54 -7.69 0.39 10.16
C GLN A 54 -7.35 -0.99 9.61
N TYR A 55 -6.37 -1.09 8.73
CA TYR A 55 -5.99 -2.34 8.08
C TYR A 55 -5.42 -3.37 9.06
N VAL A 56 -4.60 -2.91 10.01
CA VAL A 56 -4.07 -3.74 11.11
C VAL A 56 -5.17 -4.35 11.97
N LYS A 57 -6.34 -3.69 12.08
CA LYS A 57 -7.48 -4.23 12.85
C LYS A 57 -8.24 -5.35 12.12
N SER A 58 -7.91 -5.62 10.85
CA SER A 58 -8.57 -6.69 10.10
C SER A 58 -8.10 -8.08 10.57
N ASP A 59 -9.04 -9.02 10.66
CA ASP A 59 -8.74 -10.42 11.04
C ASP A 59 -7.70 -11.08 10.13
N ARG A 60 -7.62 -10.65 8.87
CA ARG A 60 -6.64 -11.16 7.89
C ARG A 60 -5.22 -10.81 8.34
N ILE A 61 -4.98 -9.56 8.70
CA ILE A 61 -3.66 -9.06 9.07
C ILE A 61 -3.23 -9.54 10.45
N GLN A 62 -4.16 -9.59 11.40
CA GLN A 62 -3.90 -10.17 12.72
C GLN A 62 -3.45 -11.64 12.62
N LYS A 63 -3.94 -12.39 11.62
CA LYS A 63 -3.52 -13.77 11.36
C LYS A 63 -2.20 -13.87 10.58
N SER A 64 -1.91 -12.93 9.68
CA SER A 64 -0.73 -12.99 8.80
C SER A 64 0.58 -12.54 9.48
N ILE A 65 0.53 -11.63 10.46
CA ILE A 65 1.72 -11.11 11.16
C ILE A 65 2.47 -12.22 11.94
N ALA A 66 1.78 -13.32 12.30
CA ALA A 66 2.33 -14.44 13.06
C ALA A 66 3.08 -13.96 14.33
N SER A 67 4.35 -14.34 14.50
CA SER A 67 5.21 -13.91 15.62
C SER A 67 6.10 -12.70 15.29
N THR A 68 5.95 -12.11 14.11
CA THR A 68 6.81 -11.02 13.64
C THR A 68 6.38 -9.67 14.22
N LYS A 69 7.31 -8.71 14.24
CA LYS A 69 7.01 -7.32 14.54
C LYS A 69 6.56 -6.62 13.26
N LEU A 70 5.33 -6.15 13.24
CA LEU A 70 4.81 -5.40 12.10
C LEU A 70 5.46 -4.01 12.01
N ILE A 71 5.99 -3.68 10.84
CA ILE A 71 6.48 -2.35 10.46
C ILE A 71 5.51 -1.74 9.44
N LYS A 72 5.05 -0.51 9.71
CA LYS A 72 4.21 0.29 8.81
C LYS A 72 5.08 1.28 8.06
N ILE A 73 4.98 1.32 6.73
CA ILE A 73 5.74 2.23 5.86
C ILE A 73 4.76 3.05 5.03
N ILE A 74 4.97 4.37 4.98
CA ILE A 74 4.21 5.29 4.14
C ILE A 74 5.19 5.90 3.13
N LEU A 75 4.90 5.74 1.84
CA LEU A 75 5.70 6.31 0.77
C LEU A 75 4.88 7.34 0.00
N VAL A 76 5.34 8.59 -0.01
CA VAL A 76 4.68 9.67 -0.75
C VAL A 76 5.50 10.06 -1.96
N TYR A 77 4.97 9.80 -3.15
CA TYR A 77 5.60 10.13 -4.43
C TYR A 77 5.06 11.46 -4.97
N LYS A 78 5.97 12.26 -5.52
CA LYS A 78 5.68 13.55 -6.18
C LYS A 78 6.11 13.45 -7.63
N GLY A 79 5.19 13.58 -8.58
CA GLY A 79 5.47 13.28 -9.99
C GLY A 79 4.76 14.20 -10.97
N TRP A 80 5.17 14.11 -12.24
CA TRP A 80 4.57 14.85 -13.34
C TRP A 80 3.28 14.20 -13.85
N GLU A 81 3.21 12.87 -13.91
CA GLU A 81 2.01 12.12 -14.25
C GLU A 81 2.22 10.62 -13.97
N LEU A 82 1.14 9.94 -13.58
CA LEU A 82 1.06 8.48 -13.60
C LEU A 82 0.10 8.12 -14.74
N GLU A 83 0.64 7.88 -15.93
CA GLU A 83 -0.17 7.42 -17.06
C GLU A 83 -0.60 5.96 -16.76
N GLY A 84 -1.92 5.73 -16.69
CA GLY A 84 -2.51 4.42 -16.41
C GLY A 84 -2.14 3.36 -17.47
N PRO A 85 -2.52 2.08 -17.28
CA PRO A 85 -2.10 1.02 -18.19
C PRO A 85 -2.51 1.32 -19.63
N PHE A 86 -1.51 1.46 -20.51
CA PHE A 86 -1.70 1.49 -21.95
C PHE A 86 -2.06 0.09 -22.43
N TRP A 87 -3.34 -0.23 -22.49
CA TRP A 87 -3.84 -1.35 -23.27
C TRP A 87 -3.79 -0.92 -24.74
N GLY A 88 -2.66 -1.16 -25.41
CA GLY A 88 -2.52 -0.90 -26.84
C GLY A 88 -3.73 -1.44 -27.59
N GLN A 89 -4.28 -0.64 -28.51
CA GLN A 89 -5.42 -1.00 -29.35
C GLN A 89 -5.12 -2.28 -30.13
N ASN A 90 -5.44 -3.46 -29.58
CA ASN A 90 -5.55 -4.75 -30.24
C ASN A 90 -6.20 -5.75 -29.27
N GLY A 91 -7.44 -5.48 -28.87
CA GLY A 91 -8.29 -6.54 -28.34
C GLY A 91 -8.60 -7.56 -29.45
N PRO A 92 -8.73 -8.86 -29.14
CA PRO A 92 -8.94 -9.87 -30.16
C PRO A 92 -10.24 -9.59 -30.92
N SER A 93 -10.12 -9.54 -32.25
CA SER A 93 -11.26 -9.59 -33.16
C SER A 93 -12.10 -10.82 -32.79
N LYS A 94 -13.33 -10.59 -32.33
CA LYS A 94 -14.33 -11.65 -32.24
C LYS A 94 -14.74 -12.00 -33.66
N SER A 95 -14.24 -13.13 -34.16
CA SER A 95 -14.83 -13.87 -35.27
C SER A 95 -16.12 -14.55 -34.82
#